data_AF-A0A0S9Q486-F1
#
_entry.id   AF-A0A0S9Q486-F1
#
_cell.length_a   1.000
_cell.length_b   1.000
_cell.length_c   1.000
_cell.angle_alpha   90.00
_cell.angle_beta   90.00
_cell.angle_gamma   90.00
#
_symmetry.space_group_name_H-M   'P 1'
#
loop_
_entity.id
_entity.type
_entity.pdbx_description
1 polymer ?
#
loop_
_entity_poly.entity_id
_entity_poly.type
_entity_poly.pdbx_seq_one_letter_code
_entity_poly.pdbx_strand_id
1 'polypeptide(L)'
;MTASPWTRLATVGGTLALGACVLAGCGADDDTAGDPTASDSATASTTPSESPSGSEEPTTSPSASAPTASASEEPSQDPGSETVPTYFVADAPQGPRLFREFHQVSGDPLQAAADLVTTGEATDPDYRSLVPAGTFSSVSYDGDAFVVSLPDASWAERGGLSAREARLAVQQVVYTLQGVQQERAPLRAELDGEPSTLFGVDTSAGVKQAPQLSVLGLVNVTAPEQGATLSGTVTASGLASSFEATVPWEVRDASGEVVLDGFATADGFMGRLFPWTTEVDLSSLEPGDYTFVASTDDAGGEGPGPTEDSKDFTVG
;
A
#
# COMPACT_ATOMS: atom_id res chain seq x y z
N MET A 1 32.92 20.34 -61.16
CA MET A 1 33.83 19.19 -61.07
C MET A 1 33.36 18.31 -59.93
N THR A 2 33.10 17.03 -60.24
CA THR A 2 32.89 15.85 -59.37
C THR A 2 31.85 15.98 -58.24
N ALA A 3 30.64 15.41 -58.24
CA ALA A 3 30.08 14.09 -58.61
C ALA A 3 29.50 13.41 -57.35
N SER A 4 28.17 13.53 -57.21
CA SER A 4 27.15 12.52 -56.88
C SER A 4 27.21 11.55 -55.65
N PRO A 5 26.03 11.02 -55.25
CA PRO A 5 25.69 10.51 -53.91
C PRO A 5 25.62 8.97 -53.84
N TRP A 6 25.35 8.40 -52.66
CA TRP A 6 24.80 7.04 -52.55
C TRP A 6 23.55 6.97 -51.68
N THR A 7 22.44 6.80 -52.39
CA THR A 7 21.18 6.21 -51.96
C THR A 7 21.39 4.70 -51.75
N ARG A 8 20.79 4.11 -50.71
CA ARG A 8 20.36 2.70 -50.75
C ARG A 8 18.93 2.59 -50.23
N LEU A 9 18.02 2.39 -51.18
CA LEU A 9 16.74 1.71 -50.95
C LEU A 9 17.04 0.25 -50.60
N ALA A 10 16.31 -0.31 -49.65
CA ALA A 10 16.05 -1.74 -49.57
C ALA A 10 14.54 -1.94 -49.38
N THR A 11 13.88 -2.25 -50.49
CA THR A 11 12.53 -2.78 -50.57
C THR A 11 12.63 -4.30 -50.35
N VAL A 12 11.91 -4.86 -49.38
CA VAL A 12 11.56 -6.28 -49.35
C VAL A 12 10.06 -6.37 -49.15
N GLY A 13 9.40 -7.06 -50.08
CA GLY A 13 7.96 -7.34 -50.05
C GLY A 13 7.66 -8.82 -49.79
N GLY A 14 6.37 -9.09 -49.56
CA GLY A 14 5.74 -10.42 -49.56
C GLY A 14 5.81 -11.11 -48.19
N THR A 15 4.72 -11.54 -47.55
CA THR A 15 3.64 -12.36 -48.11
C THR A 15 2.41 -12.36 -47.20
N LEU A 16 1.25 -12.49 -47.84
CA LEU A 16 -0.08 -12.71 -47.29
C LEU A 16 -0.19 -14.14 -46.73
N ALA A 17 -0.84 -14.33 -45.57
CA ALA A 17 -1.47 -15.61 -45.22
C ALA A 17 -2.75 -15.35 -44.41
N LEU A 18 -3.90 -15.65 -45.05
CA LEU A 18 -5.20 -15.79 -44.42
C LEU A 18 -5.24 -17.07 -43.57
N GLY A 19 -5.88 -17.00 -42.39
CA GLY A 19 -6.21 -18.16 -41.58
C GLY A 19 -7.38 -17.84 -40.65
N ALA A 20 -8.61 -17.99 -41.14
CA ALA A 20 -9.82 -17.99 -40.34
C ALA A 20 -10.17 -19.43 -39.94
N CYS A 21 -10.34 -19.70 -38.65
CA CYS A 21 -10.95 -20.92 -38.15
C CYS A 21 -12.13 -20.53 -37.24
N VAL A 22 -13.33 -20.78 -37.74
CA VAL A 22 -14.60 -20.80 -37.01
C VAL A 22 -14.85 -22.26 -36.63
N LEU A 23 -15.15 -22.54 -35.35
CA LEU A 23 -15.75 -23.80 -34.93
C LEU A 23 -17.09 -23.51 -34.23
N ALA A 24 -18.17 -23.82 -34.95
CA ALA A 24 -19.47 -24.19 -34.40
C ALA A 24 -19.32 -25.53 -33.61
N GLY A 25 -20.04 -25.84 -32.54
CA GLY A 25 -21.46 -25.61 -32.28
C GLY A 25 -22.26 -26.84 -32.72
N CYS A 26 -22.51 -27.79 -31.80
CA CYS A 26 -23.50 -28.88 -31.77
C CYS A 26 -23.29 -29.61 -30.41
N GLY A 27 -24.27 -30.10 -29.66
CA GLY A 27 -25.70 -30.29 -29.88
C GLY A 27 -26.33 -30.76 -28.55
N ALA A 28 -27.66 -30.69 -28.49
CA ALA A 28 -28.50 -31.07 -27.36
C ALA A 28 -28.65 -32.60 -27.23
N ASP A 29 -28.86 -33.07 -26.01
CA ASP A 29 -29.49 -34.36 -25.72
C ASP A 29 -30.54 -34.17 -24.61
N ASP A 30 -31.71 -34.74 -24.85
CA ASP A 30 -32.90 -34.77 -24.03
C ASP A 30 -33.07 -36.18 -23.42
N ASP A 31 -33.87 -36.27 -22.35
CA ASP A 31 -34.50 -37.48 -21.77
C ASP A 31 -33.64 -38.63 -21.19
N THR A 32 -33.77 -38.87 -19.88
CA THR A 32 -34.59 -39.97 -19.30
C THR A 32 -34.19 -40.33 -17.86
N ALA A 33 -35.17 -40.17 -16.97
CA ALA A 33 -35.52 -40.91 -15.74
C ALA A 33 -34.48 -41.72 -14.92
N GLY A 34 -34.49 -41.46 -13.60
CA GLY A 34 -34.03 -42.39 -12.57
C GLY A 34 -34.16 -41.81 -11.16
N ASP A 35 -35.37 -41.75 -10.61
CA ASP A 35 -35.59 -41.76 -9.15
C ASP A 35 -35.48 -43.22 -8.64
N PRO A 36 -34.97 -43.45 -7.42
CA PRO A 36 -35.91 -43.77 -6.36
C PRO A 36 -35.58 -43.14 -4.99
N THR A 37 -36.53 -42.36 -4.50
CA THR A 37 -37.31 -42.58 -3.26
C THR A 37 -36.56 -42.84 -1.93
N ALA A 38 -36.49 -41.76 -1.14
CA ALA A 38 -36.87 -41.58 0.28
C ALA A 38 -36.77 -42.73 1.31
N SER A 39 -36.16 -42.41 2.46
CA SER A 39 -36.76 -42.50 3.82
C SER A 39 -35.79 -41.83 4.81
N ASP A 40 -36.05 -40.63 5.30
CA ASP A 40 -36.90 -40.26 6.45
C ASP A 40 -36.36 -40.76 7.81
N SER A 41 -35.96 -39.80 8.66
CA SER A 41 -36.39 -39.74 10.07
C SER A 41 -35.80 -38.51 10.76
N ALA A 42 -36.65 -37.52 10.95
CA ALA A 42 -36.48 -36.48 11.94
C ALA A 42 -36.88 -37.00 13.33
N THR A 43 -36.13 -36.64 14.38
CA THR A 43 -36.65 -36.66 15.74
C THR A 43 -36.06 -35.52 16.56
N ALA A 44 -36.92 -34.58 16.91
CA ALA A 44 -36.72 -33.64 18.01
C ALA A 44 -36.85 -34.40 19.34
N SER A 45 -36.11 -33.99 20.37
CA SER A 45 -36.43 -34.31 21.76
C SER A 45 -35.92 -33.24 22.73
N THR A 46 -36.79 -32.98 23.69
CA THR A 46 -36.84 -31.91 24.69
C THR A 46 -36.04 -32.24 25.96
N THR A 47 -35.63 -31.18 26.68
CA THR A 47 -35.03 -31.10 28.03
C THR A 47 -35.83 -31.87 29.12
N PRO A 48 -35.22 -32.25 30.27
CA PRO A 48 -35.20 -31.35 31.44
C PRO A 48 -33.97 -31.42 32.39
N SER A 49 -33.95 -30.42 33.28
CA SER A 49 -33.09 -30.10 34.44
C SER A 49 -32.91 -31.20 35.50
N GLU A 50 -31.74 -31.26 36.17
CA GLU A 50 -31.62 -31.30 37.65
C GLU A 50 -30.16 -31.13 38.16
N SER A 51 -30.04 -30.50 39.33
CA SER A 51 -28.82 -30.19 40.10
C SER A 51 -28.57 -31.25 41.18
N PRO A 52 -27.32 -31.44 41.66
CA PRO A 52 -27.12 -31.20 43.09
C PRO A 52 -25.80 -30.51 43.47
N SER A 53 -25.89 -29.82 44.61
CA SER A 53 -24.83 -29.23 45.42
C SER A 53 -23.84 -30.26 45.98
N GLY A 54 -22.56 -29.91 46.03
CA GLY A 54 -21.50 -30.67 46.72
C GLY A 54 -20.30 -29.77 47.02
N SER A 55 -20.16 -29.43 48.30
CA SER A 55 -19.06 -28.66 48.91
C SER A 55 -17.95 -29.62 49.32
N GLU A 56 -16.67 -29.28 49.06
CA GLU A 56 -15.51 -29.69 49.85
C GLU A 56 -14.24 -28.92 49.41
N GLU A 57 -13.63 -28.19 50.35
CA GLU A 57 -12.24 -27.70 50.26
C GLU A 57 -11.25 -28.87 50.43
N PRO A 58 -10.04 -28.76 49.85
CA PRO A 58 -8.90 -28.60 50.75
C PRO A 58 -7.77 -27.66 50.27
N THR A 59 -6.95 -27.38 51.27
CA THR A 59 -5.79 -26.51 51.50
C THR A 59 -4.52 -26.72 50.61
N THR A 60 -3.81 -25.61 50.39
CA THR A 60 -2.34 -25.36 50.25
C THR A 60 -1.50 -25.62 48.97
N SER A 61 -0.80 -24.53 48.55
CA SER A 61 0.61 -24.40 48.05
C SER A 61 0.87 -24.48 46.51
N PRO A 62 1.91 -23.83 45.92
CA PRO A 62 2.70 -22.65 46.28
C PRO A 62 2.66 -21.51 45.23
N SER A 63 3.29 -20.39 45.59
CA SER A 63 3.69 -19.25 44.76
C SER A 63 4.27 -19.64 43.39
N ALA A 64 3.65 -19.15 42.31
CA ALA A 64 4.26 -19.05 40.99
C ALA A 64 4.37 -17.57 40.64
N SER A 65 5.60 -17.07 40.59
CA SER A 65 5.93 -15.72 40.14
C SER A 65 5.36 -15.52 38.74
N ALA A 66 4.54 -14.48 38.58
CA ALA A 66 4.17 -13.99 37.26
C ALA A 66 5.44 -13.61 36.49
N PRO A 67 5.55 -13.91 35.19
CA PRO A 67 6.61 -13.34 34.38
C PRO A 67 6.46 -11.83 34.41
N THR A 68 7.50 -11.14 34.85
CA THR A 68 7.68 -9.71 34.62
C THR A 68 7.58 -9.50 33.11
N ALA A 69 6.49 -8.88 32.65
CA ALA A 69 6.44 -8.30 31.33
C ALA A 69 7.62 -7.31 31.26
N SER A 70 8.65 -7.65 30.49
CA SER A 70 9.62 -6.63 30.05
C SER A 70 8.80 -5.64 29.26
N ALA A 71 8.65 -4.44 29.81
CA ALA A 71 8.15 -3.31 29.07
C ALA A 71 9.09 -3.12 27.87
N SER A 72 8.59 -3.45 26.69
CA SER A 72 9.13 -2.93 25.43
C SER A 72 9.01 -1.42 25.53
N GLU A 73 10.13 -0.71 25.40
CA GLU A 73 10.16 0.76 25.38
C GLU A 73 9.39 1.22 24.13
N GLU A 74 8.11 1.53 24.31
CA GLU A 74 7.32 2.25 23.32
C GLU A 74 8.01 3.61 23.08
N PRO A 75 8.25 4.04 21.82
CA PRO A 75 8.92 5.29 21.55
C PRO A 75 8.22 6.43 22.29
N SER A 76 9.00 7.22 23.03
CA SER A 76 8.47 8.36 23.78
C SER A 76 7.86 9.37 22.81
N GLN A 77 6.53 9.37 22.70
CA GLN A 77 5.79 10.38 21.94
C GLN A 77 6.02 11.76 22.59
N ASP A 78 6.40 12.75 21.79
CA ASP A 78 6.55 14.12 22.29
C ASP A 78 5.15 14.65 22.66
N PRO A 79 4.90 15.12 23.89
CA PRO A 79 3.58 15.61 24.27
C PRO A 79 3.09 16.71 23.32
N GLY A 80 2.09 16.39 22.49
CA GLY A 80 1.51 17.29 21.50
C GLY A 80 1.89 16.97 20.05
N SER A 81 2.60 15.87 19.79
CA SER A 81 2.76 15.32 18.44
C SER A 81 1.65 14.33 18.09
N GLU A 82 1.25 14.30 16.83
CA GLU A 82 0.33 13.34 16.24
C GLU A 82 1.02 12.58 15.11
N THR A 83 0.68 11.30 14.95
CA THR A 83 1.18 10.48 13.85
C THR A 83 0.25 10.58 12.64
N VAL A 84 0.77 11.09 11.53
CA VAL A 84 0.01 11.27 10.29
C VAL A 84 0.57 10.38 9.17
N PRO A 85 -0.30 9.75 8.35
CA PRO A 85 0.14 9.09 7.14
C PRO A 85 0.33 10.12 6.01
N THR A 86 1.47 10.07 5.35
CA THR A 86 1.76 10.83 4.14
C THR A 86 2.03 9.85 2.99
N TYR A 87 1.62 10.23 1.79
CA TYR A 87 1.83 9.43 0.60
C TYR A 87 2.88 10.10 -0.28
N PHE A 88 3.87 9.35 -0.71
CA PHE A 88 4.94 9.78 -1.61
C PHE A 88 5.04 8.86 -2.81
N VAL A 89 5.78 9.28 -3.83
CA VAL A 89 5.89 8.56 -5.09
C VAL A 89 7.21 7.81 -5.14
N ALA A 90 7.15 6.51 -5.39
CA ALA A 90 8.31 5.70 -5.75
C ALA A 90 8.11 5.09 -7.15
N ASP A 91 9.21 4.67 -7.78
CA ASP A 91 9.13 3.93 -9.02
C ASP A 91 8.66 2.49 -8.76
N ALA A 92 7.85 1.97 -9.68
CA ALA A 92 7.33 0.62 -9.62
C ALA A 92 7.26 0.04 -11.04
N PRO A 93 7.21 -1.29 -11.19
CA PRO A 93 7.12 -1.95 -12.50
C PRO A 93 6.00 -1.42 -13.40
N GLN A 94 4.87 -1.04 -12.82
CA GLN A 94 3.70 -0.51 -13.53
C GLN A 94 3.78 1.03 -13.74
N GLY A 95 4.97 1.60 -13.60
CA GLY A 95 5.27 3.04 -13.53
C GLY A 95 5.05 3.62 -12.12
N PRO A 96 5.35 4.91 -11.91
CA PRO A 96 5.25 5.57 -10.60
C PRO A 96 3.96 5.28 -9.84
N ARG A 97 4.07 5.02 -8.54
CA ARG A 97 3.00 4.69 -7.59
C ARG A 97 3.18 5.39 -6.25
N LEU A 98 2.09 5.51 -5.49
CA LEU A 98 2.08 6.08 -4.15
C LEU A 98 2.40 5.02 -3.09
N PHE A 99 3.32 5.33 -2.21
CA PHE A 99 3.72 4.56 -1.04
C PHE A 99 3.43 5.40 0.20
N ARG A 100 3.08 4.75 1.31
CA ARG A 100 2.73 5.42 2.55
C ARG A 100 3.89 5.35 3.51
N GLU A 101 4.14 6.45 4.18
CA GLU A 101 4.99 6.56 5.35
C GLU A 101 4.25 7.31 6.46
N PHE A 102 4.76 7.23 7.69
CA PHE A 102 4.17 7.87 8.85
C PHE A 102 5.14 8.89 9.41
N HIS A 103 4.61 10.04 9.81
CA HIS A 103 5.38 11.15 10.36
C HIS A 103 4.79 11.61 11.67
N GLN A 104 5.65 11.96 12.63
CA GLN A 104 5.23 12.73 13.79
C GLN A 104 5.16 14.20 13.40
N VAL A 105 3.99 14.81 13.60
CA VAL A 105 3.77 16.23 13.33
C VAL A 105 3.22 16.93 14.55
N SER A 106 3.41 18.24 14.62
CA SER A 106 2.81 19.11 15.64
C SER A 106 1.92 20.14 14.97
N GLY A 107 0.87 20.60 15.67
CA GLY A 107 -0.05 21.62 15.14
C GLY A 107 -1.26 21.00 14.45
N ASP A 108 -1.79 21.64 13.41
CA ASP A 108 -2.93 21.12 12.64
C ASP A 108 -2.47 19.93 11.76
N PRO A 109 -3.01 18.72 11.96
CA PRO A 109 -2.54 17.53 11.25
C PRO A 109 -2.73 17.58 9.73
N LEU A 110 -3.80 18.22 9.24
CA LEU A 110 -4.08 18.30 7.81
C LEU A 110 -3.09 19.24 7.12
N GLN A 111 -2.86 20.41 7.72
CA GLN A 111 -1.88 21.36 7.22
C GLN A 111 -0.47 20.77 7.28
N ALA A 112 -0.07 20.19 8.41
CA ALA A 112 1.27 19.64 8.58
C ALA A 112 1.56 18.47 7.62
N ALA A 113 0.60 17.58 7.38
CA ALA A 113 0.76 16.50 6.42
C ALA A 113 0.82 17.00 4.97
N ALA A 114 0.06 18.05 4.64
CA ALA A 114 0.15 18.70 3.33
C ALA A 114 1.52 19.37 3.14
N ASP A 115 2.05 20.02 4.18
CA ASP A 115 3.36 20.66 4.16
C ASP A 115 4.47 19.64 3.93
N LEU A 116 4.44 18.46 4.59
CA LEU A 116 5.40 17.37 4.34
C LEU A 116 5.43 16.93 2.86
N VAL A 117 4.23 16.82 2.26
CA VAL A 117 4.10 16.43 0.85
C VAL A 117 4.60 17.55 -0.08
N THR A 118 4.43 18.82 0.26
CA THR A 118 4.87 19.95 -0.58
C THR A 118 6.35 20.30 -0.37
N THR A 119 6.93 20.08 0.81
CA THR A 119 8.39 20.21 1.01
C THR A 119 9.14 19.06 0.35
N GLY A 120 8.49 17.90 0.18
CA GLY A 120 9.09 16.71 -0.39
C GLY A 120 10.01 15.99 0.58
N GLU A 121 9.84 16.22 1.89
CA GLU A 121 10.63 15.62 2.97
C GLU A 121 10.18 14.18 3.25
N ALA A 122 10.30 13.32 2.25
CA ALA A 122 10.16 11.89 2.47
C ALA A 122 11.31 11.39 3.35
N THR A 123 11.01 10.50 4.31
CA THR A 123 12.07 9.91 5.14
C THR A 123 12.79 8.80 4.37
N ASP A 124 12.03 8.07 3.56
CA ASP A 124 12.58 7.09 2.64
C ASP A 124 13.30 7.75 1.45
N PRO A 125 14.58 7.47 1.20
CA PRO A 125 15.35 8.09 0.13
C PRO A 125 14.89 7.68 -1.29
N ASP A 126 14.16 6.56 -1.42
CA ASP A 126 13.63 6.10 -2.71
C ASP A 126 12.29 6.78 -3.06
N TYR A 127 11.72 7.51 -2.10
CA TYR A 127 10.47 8.23 -2.26
C TYR A 127 10.72 9.68 -2.67
N ARG A 128 9.76 10.25 -3.40
CA ARG A 128 9.77 11.66 -3.80
C ARG A 128 8.38 12.25 -3.84
N SER A 129 8.29 13.57 -3.82
CA SER A 129 7.02 14.25 -4.10
C SER A 129 6.90 14.64 -5.57
N LEU A 130 5.70 14.48 -6.14
CA LEU A 130 5.34 15.11 -7.42
C LEU A 130 4.64 16.45 -7.23
N VAL A 131 4.27 16.79 -5.99
CA VAL A 131 3.66 18.06 -5.67
C VAL A 131 4.73 19.16 -5.76
N PRO A 132 4.47 20.28 -6.48
CA PRO A 132 5.39 21.40 -6.54
C PRO A 132 5.76 21.94 -5.16
N ALA A 133 7.02 22.37 -5.02
CA ALA A 133 7.52 22.92 -3.77
C ALA A 133 6.78 24.20 -3.37
N GLY A 134 6.44 24.30 -2.09
CA GLY A 134 5.81 25.47 -1.48
C GLY A 134 4.84 25.06 -0.37
N THR A 135 3.80 25.85 -0.13
CA THR A 135 2.84 25.62 0.95
C THR A 135 1.45 26.08 0.51
N PHE A 136 0.42 25.28 0.77
CA PHE A 136 -0.96 25.73 0.62
C PHE A 136 -1.26 26.86 1.60
N SER A 137 -2.08 27.84 1.21
CA SER A 137 -2.50 28.90 2.14
C SER A 137 -3.32 28.37 3.30
N SER A 138 -4.13 27.34 3.04
CA SER A 138 -4.82 26.58 4.07
C SER A 138 -5.26 25.22 3.53
N VAL A 139 -5.33 24.25 4.42
CA VAL A 139 -5.94 22.94 4.19
C VAL A 139 -7.01 22.71 5.23
N SER A 140 -8.20 22.27 4.82
CA SER A 140 -9.31 22.03 5.75
C SER A 140 -10.24 20.92 5.26
N TYR A 141 -11.06 20.42 6.18
CA TYR A 141 -12.18 19.54 5.90
C TYR A 141 -13.47 20.22 6.38
N ASP A 142 -14.41 20.47 5.47
CA ASP A 142 -15.66 21.19 5.78
C ASP A 142 -16.82 20.25 6.19
N GLY A 143 -16.56 18.94 6.25
CA GLY A 143 -17.55 17.90 6.52
C GLY A 143 -18.09 17.19 5.27
N ASP A 144 -17.79 17.71 4.08
CA ASP A 144 -18.25 17.17 2.79
C ASP A 144 -17.10 17.02 1.77
N ALA A 145 -16.10 17.89 1.82
CA ALA A 145 -14.90 17.85 1.00
C ALA A 145 -13.66 18.36 1.76
N PHE A 146 -12.48 17.89 1.31
CA PHE A 146 -11.23 18.57 1.62
C PHE A 146 -11.09 19.78 0.73
N VAL A 147 -10.76 20.93 1.32
CA VAL A 147 -10.54 22.19 0.60
C VAL A 147 -9.09 22.62 0.79
N VAL A 148 -8.36 22.75 -0.32
CA VAL A 148 -7.00 23.31 -0.34
C VAL A 148 -7.02 24.68 -1.00
N SER A 149 -6.64 25.71 -0.25
CA SER A 149 -6.54 27.08 -0.76
C SER A 149 -5.14 27.30 -1.31
N LEU A 150 -5.08 27.72 -2.58
CA LEU A 150 -3.85 27.93 -3.32
C LEU A 150 -3.24 29.30 -2.95
N PRO A 151 -1.92 29.40 -2.80
CA PRO A 151 -1.27 30.67 -2.52
C PRO A 151 -1.26 31.62 -3.74
N ASP A 152 -1.23 31.07 -4.94
CA ASP A 152 -1.28 31.81 -6.20
C ASP A 152 -1.61 30.89 -7.39
N ALA A 153 -1.78 31.49 -8.58
CA ALA A 153 -2.21 30.79 -9.79
C ALA A 153 -1.21 29.73 -10.31
N SER A 154 0.07 29.74 -9.90
CA SER A 154 1.05 28.76 -10.36
C SER A 154 0.70 27.32 -9.95
N TRP A 155 -0.01 27.16 -8.82
CA TRP A 155 -0.49 25.86 -8.33
C TRP A 155 -1.65 25.31 -9.16
N ALA A 156 -2.38 26.20 -9.83
CA ALA A 156 -3.47 25.81 -10.73
C ALA A 156 -2.92 25.25 -12.05
N GLU A 157 -1.73 25.69 -12.46
CA GLU A 157 -1.07 25.26 -13.68
C GLU A 157 -0.40 23.89 -13.53
N ARG A 158 -0.31 23.14 -14.64
CA ARG A 158 0.38 21.84 -14.64
C ARG A 158 1.89 21.95 -14.48
N GLY A 159 2.46 23.09 -14.87
CA GLY A 159 3.91 23.25 -14.97
C GLY A 159 4.53 22.20 -15.89
N GLY A 160 5.63 21.59 -15.42
CA GLY A 160 6.39 20.58 -16.16
C GLY A 160 5.84 19.15 -16.07
N LEU A 161 4.80 18.90 -15.26
CA LEU A 161 4.26 17.55 -15.08
C LEU A 161 3.59 17.04 -16.36
N SER A 162 3.77 15.76 -16.68
CA SER A 162 2.90 15.10 -17.65
C SER A 162 1.46 15.05 -17.14
N ALA A 163 0.49 14.82 -18.02
CA ALA A 163 -0.91 14.66 -17.60
C ALA A 163 -1.12 13.45 -16.65
N ARG A 164 -0.25 12.44 -16.70
CA ARG A 164 -0.30 11.29 -15.78
C ARG A 164 0.27 11.66 -14.41
N GLU A 165 1.42 12.32 -14.38
CA GLU A 165 2.04 12.80 -13.13
C GLU A 165 1.18 13.84 -12.42
N ALA A 166 0.57 14.77 -13.15
CA ALA A 166 -0.36 15.75 -12.58
C ALA A 166 -1.53 15.08 -11.84
N ARG A 167 -2.12 14.04 -12.43
CA ARG A 167 -3.18 13.26 -11.75
C ARG A 167 -2.63 12.52 -10.53
N LEU A 168 -1.45 11.94 -10.63
CA LEU A 168 -0.83 11.24 -9.49
C LEU A 168 -0.46 12.21 -8.36
N ALA A 169 0.00 13.42 -8.66
CA ALA A 169 0.27 14.48 -7.70
C ALA A 169 -1.01 14.93 -6.96
N VAL A 170 -2.14 15.07 -7.67
CA VAL A 170 -3.43 15.32 -7.01
C VAL A 170 -3.83 14.14 -6.13
N GLN A 171 -3.63 12.90 -6.58
CA GLN A 171 -3.90 11.71 -5.77
C GLN A 171 -2.99 11.63 -4.53
N GLN A 172 -1.74 12.09 -4.62
CA GLN A 172 -0.82 12.18 -3.48
C GLN A 172 -1.41 13.04 -2.35
N VAL A 173 -1.98 14.21 -2.70
CA VAL A 173 -2.68 15.08 -1.74
C VAL A 173 -3.96 14.41 -1.24
N VAL A 174 -4.80 13.87 -2.13
CA VAL A 174 -6.06 13.21 -1.75
C VAL A 174 -5.82 12.08 -0.74
N TYR A 175 -4.89 11.17 -1.01
CA TYR A 175 -4.60 10.03 -0.13
C TYR A 175 -4.02 10.46 1.22
N THR A 176 -3.16 11.48 1.22
CA THR A 176 -2.61 12.05 2.45
C THR A 176 -3.72 12.62 3.33
N LEU A 177 -4.55 13.53 2.82
CA LEU A 177 -5.61 14.17 3.61
C LEU A 177 -6.69 13.18 4.07
N GLN A 178 -7.08 12.24 3.20
CA GLN A 178 -8.00 11.16 3.56
C GLN A 178 -7.42 10.22 4.62
N GLY A 179 -6.10 10.01 4.59
CA GLY A 179 -5.38 9.23 5.60
C GLY A 179 -5.34 9.94 6.95
N VAL A 180 -5.09 11.25 6.97
CA VAL A 180 -5.09 12.05 8.21
C VAL A 180 -6.48 12.10 8.83
N GLN A 181 -7.48 12.49 8.05
CA GLN A 181 -8.85 12.71 8.55
C GLN A 181 -9.63 11.41 8.78
N GLN A 182 -9.14 10.28 8.26
CA GLN A 182 -9.85 9.00 8.21
C GLN A 182 -11.20 9.06 7.48
N GLU A 183 -11.32 9.99 6.52
CA GLU A 183 -12.52 10.18 5.70
C GLU A 183 -12.24 9.92 4.23
N ARG A 184 -13.27 9.61 3.44
CA ARG A 184 -13.14 9.35 1.98
C ARG A 184 -13.82 10.43 1.14
N ALA A 185 -13.84 11.66 1.66
CA ALA A 185 -14.37 12.83 0.99
C ALA A 185 -13.50 13.28 -0.22
N PRO A 186 -14.09 13.90 -1.25
CA PRO A 186 -13.35 14.43 -2.39
C PRO A 186 -12.50 15.67 -2.02
N LEU A 187 -11.49 15.97 -2.84
CA LEU A 187 -10.66 17.17 -2.75
C LEU A 187 -11.13 18.25 -3.74
N ARG A 188 -11.24 19.50 -3.28
CA ARG A 188 -11.42 20.70 -4.08
C ARG A 188 -10.28 21.67 -3.83
N ALA A 189 -9.81 22.33 -4.88
CA ALA A 189 -8.86 23.42 -4.79
C ALA A 189 -9.55 24.76 -5.05
N GLU A 190 -9.12 25.79 -4.32
CA GLU A 190 -9.65 27.15 -4.43
C GLU A 190 -8.53 28.16 -4.59
N LEU A 191 -8.72 29.15 -5.45
CA LEU A 191 -7.85 30.32 -5.55
C LEU A 191 -8.70 31.55 -5.23
N ASP A 192 -8.29 32.32 -4.22
CA ASP A 192 -9.05 33.48 -3.72
C ASP A 192 -10.51 33.16 -3.35
N GLY A 193 -10.77 31.93 -2.87
CA GLY A 193 -12.10 31.44 -2.47
C GLY A 193 -13.01 30.99 -3.62
N GLU A 194 -12.50 30.93 -4.85
CA GLU A 194 -13.23 30.45 -6.02
C GLU A 194 -12.68 29.09 -6.50
N PRO A 195 -13.53 28.18 -7.03
CA PRO A 195 -13.08 26.87 -7.51
C PRO A 195 -11.97 26.97 -8.56
N SER A 196 -10.94 26.14 -8.41
CA SER A 196 -9.75 26.15 -9.26
C SER A 196 -9.35 24.75 -9.74
N THR A 197 -8.40 24.72 -10.68
CA THR A 197 -7.64 23.51 -10.97
C THR A 197 -6.52 23.34 -9.94
N LEU A 198 -6.02 22.11 -9.81
CA LEU A 198 -4.81 21.80 -9.06
C LEU A 198 -3.86 21.03 -9.97
N PHE A 199 -2.66 21.57 -10.20
CA PHE A 199 -1.67 21.01 -11.11
C PHE A 199 -2.22 20.76 -12.53
N GLY A 200 -3.12 21.64 -12.99
CA GLY A 200 -3.82 21.51 -14.27
C GLY A 200 -4.83 20.36 -14.35
N VAL A 201 -5.28 19.83 -13.22
CA VAL A 201 -6.40 18.89 -13.08
C VAL A 201 -7.62 19.67 -12.57
N ASP A 202 -8.78 19.47 -13.21
CA ASP A 202 -10.04 20.07 -12.75
C ASP A 202 -10.48 19.44 -11.42
N THR A 203 -10.66 20.29 -10.41
CA THR A 203 -11.10 19.88 -9.06
C THR A 203 -12.45 20.47 -8.68
N SER A 204 -13.09 21.24 -9.56
CA SER A 204 -14.33 21.97 -9.27
C SER A 204 -15.49 21.07 -8.81
N ALA A 205 -15.60 19.87 -9.38
CA ALA A 205 -16.58 18.86 -8.98
C ALA A 205 -16.14 17.98 -7.79
N GLY A 206 -14.94 18.20 -7.25
CA GLY A 206 -14.29 17.35 -6.27
C GLY A 206 -13.58 16.13 -6.90
N VAL A 207 -12.32 15.92 -6.55
CA VAL A 207 -11.52 14.76 -6.96
C VAL A 207 -11.58 13.69 -5.89
N LYS A 208 -12.12 12.52 -6.24
CA LYS A 208 -12.13 11.34 -5.36
C LYS A 208 -10.80 10.58 -5.44
N GLN A 209 -10.51 9.77 -4.43
CA GLN A 209 -9.42 8.80 -4.53
C GLN A 209 -9.69 7.84 -5.70
N ALA A 210 -8.65 7.55 -6.47
CA ALA A 210 -8.65 6.50 -7.47
C ALA A 210 -8.68 5.12 -6.79
N PRO A 211 -9.00 4.03 -7.51
CA PRO A 211 -8.87 2.69 -6.95
C PRO A 211 -7.43 2.40 -6.51
N GLN A 212 -7.24 1.82 -5.32
CA GLN A 212 -5.91 1.61 -4.73
C GLN A 212 -4.93 0.93 -5.68
N LEU A 213 -5.33 -0.19 -6.30
CA LEU A 213 -4.48 -0.98 -7.20
C LEU A 213 -4.06 -0.23 -8.49
N SER A 214 -4.66 0.94 -8.76
CA SER A 214 -4.31 1.78 -9.91
C SER A 214 -3.27 2.85 -9.61
N VAL A 215 -3.11 3.25 -8.34
CA VAL A 215 -2.28 4.39 -7.93
C VAL A 215 -1.33 4.11 -6.77
N LEU A 216 -1.62 3.15 -5.90
CA LEU A 216 -0.73 2.75 -4.81
C LEU A 216 0.25 1.66 -5.25
N GLY A 217 1.40 1.58 -4.56
CA GLY A 217 2.30 0.43 -4.64
C GLY A 217 1.56 -0.83 -4.23
N LEU A 218 1.83 -1.96 -4.89
CA LEU A 218 1.14 -3.21 -4.58
C LEU A 218 1.70 -3.91 -3.34
N VAL A 219 2.83 -3.45 -2.82
CA VAL A 219 3.36 -3.76 -1.49
C VAL A 219 3.90 -2.45 -0.90
N ASN A 220 3.76 -2.27 0.41
CA ASN A 220 4.33 -1.16 1.16
C ASN A 220 4.67 -1.67 2.57
N VAL A 221 5.88 -1.38 3.03
CA VAL A 221 6.40 -1.65 4.37
C VAL A 221 6.04 -0.47 5.27
N THR A 222 5.34 -0.76 6.37
CA THR A 222 5.04 0.20 7.43
C THR A 222 6.00 0.06 8.61
N ALA A 223 6.41 -1.16 8.93
CA ALA A 223 7.46 -1.43 9.93
C ALA A 223 8.44 -2.49 9.38
N PRO A 224 9.76 -2.34 9.59
CA PRO A 224 10.41 -1.24 10.30
C PRO A 224 10.29 0.10 9.55
N GLU A 225 10.52 1.21 10.26
CA GLU A 225 10.65 2.53 9.62
C GLU A 225 12.05 2.69 9.03
N GLN A 226 12.20 3.57 8.04
CA GLN A 226 13.49 3.89 7.46
C GLN A 226 14.45 4.45 8.54
N GLY A 227 15.67 3.90 8.59
CA GLY A 227 16.70 4.29 9.54
C GLY A 227 16.50 3.78 10.97
N ALA A 228 15.59 2.82 11.19
CA ALA A 228 15.36 2.25 12.51
C ALA A 228 16.60 1.53 13.07
N THR A 229 16.78 1.56 14.39
CA THR A 229 17.76 0.71 15.08
C THR A 229 17.03 -0.48 15.70
N LEU A 230 17.37 -1.69 15.27
CA LEU A 230 16.65 -2.92 15.59
C LEU A 230 17.58 -3.93 16.31
N SER A 231 16.98 -4.86 17.06
CA SER A 231 17.70 -6.00 17.65
C SER A 231 16.74 -7.12 18.03
N GLY A 232 17.25 -8.34 18.18
CA GLY A 232 16.44 -9.50 18.57
C GLY A 232 15.39 -9.87 17.53
N THR A 233 14.17 -10.17 17.96
CA THR A 233 13.04 -10.44 17.06
C THR A 233 12.21 -9.17 16.89
N VAL A 234 11.92 -8.82 15.64
CA VAL A 234 11.13 -7.62 15.29
C VAL A 234 9.94 -7.97 14.42
N THR A 235 8.87 -7.20 14.57
CA THR A 235 7.68 -7.32 13.71
C THR A 235 7.87 -6.47 12.44
N ALA A 236 7.87 -7.13 11.29
CA ALA A 236 7.73 -6.47 9.99
C ALA A 236 6.26 -6.48 9.58
N SER A 237 5.75 -5.35 9.09
CA SER A 237 4.33 -5.22 8.72
C SER A 237 4.10 -4.19 7.62
N GLY A 238 2.94 -4.26 6.99
CA GLY A 238 2.62 -3.34 5.91
C GLY A 238 1.27 -3.62 5.25
N LEU A 239 1.15 -3.17 4.01
CA LEU A 239 0.00 -3.40 3.14
C LEU A 239 0.46 -4.08 1.84
N ALA A 240 -0.32 -5.03 1.33
CA ALA A 240 -0.02 -5.69 0.06
C ALA A 240 -1.28 -6.15 -0.68
N SER A 241 -1.18 -6.22 -2.00
CA SER A 241 -2.09 -6.93 -2.90
C SER A 241 -1.24 -7.80 -3.81
N SER A 242 -0.87 -8.96 -3.29
CA SER A 242 0.06 -9.90 -3.91
C SER A 242 -0.60 -11.23 -4.21
N PHE A 243 -0.22 -11.92 -5.28
CA PHE A 243 -0.84 -13.19 -5.68
C PHE A 243 -0.89 -14.19 -4.50
N GLU A 244 -2.04 -14.86 -4.33
CA GLU A 244 -2.33 -15.77 -3.21
C GLU A 244 -2.08 -15.20 -1.80
N ALA A 245 -2.02 -13.87 -1.69
CA ALA A 245 -1.69 -13.11 -0.49
C ALA A 245 -0.24 -13.33 0.01
N THR A 246 0.64 -13.89 -0.80
CA THR A 246 2.03 -14.15 -0.43
C THR A 246 2.86 -12.89 -0.58
N VAL A 247 3.53 -12.47 0.49
CA VAL A 247 4.44 -11.31 0.49
C VAL A 247 5.85 -11.81 0.81
N PRO A 248 6.68 -12.12 -0.21
CA PRO A 248 8.07 -12.48 0.01
C PRO A 248 8.83 -11.31 0.63
N TRP A 249 9.75 -11.61 1.53
CA TRP A 249 10.64 -10.62 2.13
C TRP A 249 12.07 -11.13 2.22
N GLU A 250 13.00 -10.18 2.23
CA GLU A 250 14.44 -10.41 2.38
C GLU A 250 15.02 -9.40 3.35
N VAL A 251 16.05 -9.81 4.10
CA VAL A 251 17.01 -8.91 4.73
C VAL A 251 18.31 -9.02 3.97
N ARG A 252 18.80 -7.88 3.48
CA ARG A 252 20.04 -7.76 2.72
C ARG A 252 21.10 -7.05 3.56
N ASP A 253 22.35 -7.50 3.50
CA ASP A 253 23.46 -6.81 4.15
C ASP A 253 23.92 -5.57 3.36
N ALA A 254 24.91 -4.84 3.89
CA ALA A 254 25.46 -3.64 3.25
C ALA A 254 26.09 -3.88 1.86
N SER A 255 26.37 -5.14 1.47
CA SER A 255 26.83 -5.51 0.13
C SER A 255 25.68 -5.85 -0.83
N GLY A 256 24.46 -5.97 -0.31
CA GLY A 256 23.27 -6.41 -1.02
C GLY A 256 23.07 -7.94 -1.01
N GLU A 257 23.85 -8.69 -0.24
CA GLU A 257 23.68 -10.14 -0.10
C GLU A 257 22.48 -10.44 0.79
N VAL A 258 21.61 -11.35 0.35
CA VAL A 258 20.46 -11.83 1.16
C VAL A 258 20.99 -12.68 2.29
N VAL A 259 20.77 -12.23 3.53
CA VAL A 259 21.22 -12.92 4.75
C VAL A 259 20.07 -13.59 5.51
N LEU A 260 18.83 -13.11 5.32
CA LEU A 260 17.60 -13.75 5.77
C LEU A 260 16.54 -13.59 4.69
N ASP A 261 15.63 -14.54 4.58
CA ASP A 261 14.48 -14.48 3.69
C ASP A 261 13.28 -15.24 4.27
N GLY A 262 12.11 -14.95 3.72
CA GLY A 262 10.88 -15.65 4.04
C GLY A 262 9.68 -15.07 3.33
N PHE A 263 8.49 -15.32 3.88
CA PHE A 263 7.26 -14.71 3.40
C PHE A 263 6.29 -14.42 4.54
N ALA A 264 5.44 -13.42 4.34
CA ALA A 264 4.24 -13.18 5.13
C ALA A 264 2.99 -13.55 4.31
N THR A 265 1.86 -13.73 4.99
CA THR A 265 0.55 -13.86 4.35
C THR A 265 -0.28 -12.63 4.66
N ALA A 266 -0.72 -11.90 3.63
CA ALA A 266 -1.65 -10.80 3.77
C ALA A 266 -3.07 -11.30 4.05
N ASP A 267 -3.93 -10.46 4.64
CA ASP A 267 -5.33 -10.82 4.95
C ASP A 267 -6.19 -11.08 3.68
N GLY A 268 -5.65 -10.80 2.49
CA GLY A 268 -6.28 -11.01 1.20
C GLY A 268 -5.40 -10.51 0.05
N PHE A 269 -5.88 -10.64 -1.18
CA PHE A 269 -5.06 -10.34 -2.37
C PHE A 269 -5.76 -9.67 -3.56
N MET A 270 -7.06 -9.41 -3.49
CA MET A 270 -7.83 -8.88 -4.63
C MET A 270 -8.59 -7.60 -4.28
N GLY A 271 -8.63 -6.68 -5.25
CA GLY A 271 -9.49 -5.49 -5.23
C GLY A 271 -9.01 -4.31 -4.38
N ARG A 272 -8.07 -4.52 -3.46
CA ARG A 272 -7.44 -3.50 -2.60
C ARG A 272 -6.17 -4.06 -1.97
N LEU A 273 -5.43 -3.22 -1.24
CA LEU A 273 -4.35 -3.70 -0.38
C LEU A 273 -4.92 -4.23 0.94
N PHE A 274 -4.26 -5.24 1.49
CA PHE A 274 -4.57 -5.92 2.73
C PHE A 274 -3.38 -5.86 3.68
N PRO A 275 -3.60 -5.77 5.00
CA PRO A 275 -2.54 -5.88 5.99
C PRO A 275 -1.77 -7.19 5.85
N TRP A 276 -0.47 -7.13 6.11
CA TRP A 276 0.38 -8.29 6.34
C TRP A 276 1.31 -8.01 7.53
N THR A 277 1.74 -9.08 8.20
CA THR A 277 2.67 -9.01 9.33
C THR A 277 3.49 -10.29 9.41
N THR A 278 4.73 -10.21 9.88
CA THR A 278 5.60 -11.35 10.17
C THR A 278 6.61 -10.97 11.26
N GLU A 279 7.12 -11.98 11.97
CA GLU A 279 8.26 -11.80 12.88
C GLU A 279 9.55 -12.13 12.13
N VAL A 280 10.59 -11.32 12.34
CA VAL A 280 11.92 -11.47 11.74
C VAL A 280 12.93 -11.58 12.87
N ASP A 281 13.64 -12.70 12.94
CA ASP A 281 14.67 -12.94 13.96
C ASP A 281 16.04 -12.43 13.48
N LEU A 282 16.45 -11.29 14.01
CA LEU A 282 17.73 -10.64 13.72
C LEU A 282 18.85 -11.09 14.66
N SER A 283 18.58 -11.98 15.64
CA SER A 283 19.53 -12.35 16.69
C SER A 283 20.79 -13.07 16.19
N SER A 284 20.75 -13.58 14.97
CA SER A 284 21.88 -14.23 14.30
C SER A 284 22.74 -13.27 13.45
N LEU A 285 22.28 -12.04 13.25
CA LEU A 285 22.98 -11.03 12.46
C LEU A 285 24.05 -10.33 13.28
N GLU A 286 25.18 -10.03 12.65
CA GLU A 286 26.21 -9.18 13.25
C GLU A 286 25.71 -7.72 13.31
N PRO A 287 26.11 -6.92 14.32
CA PRO A 287 25.80 -5.50 14.33
C PRO A 287 26.28 -4.79 13.06
N GLY A 288 25.43 -3.98 12.44
CA GLY A 288 25.72 -3.36 11.15
C GLY A 288 24.48 -2.83 10.43
N ASP A 289 24.67 -2.35 9.21
CA ASP A 289 23.60 -1.80 8.36
C ASP A 289 23.01 -2.87 7.45
N TYR A 290 21.69 -2.87 7.33
CA TYR A 290 20.89 -3.83 6.57
C TYR A 290 19.72 -3.13 5.87
N THR A 291 19.17 -3.79 4.86
CA THR A 291 17.94 -3.36 4.19
C THR A 291 16.90 -4.47 4.27
N PHE A 292 15.72 -4.15 4.80
CA PHE A 292 14.55 -5.02 4.72
C PHE A 292 13.82 -4.72 3.41
N VAL A 293 13.48 -5.75 2.63
CA VAL A 293 12.75 -5.62 1.36
C VAL A 293 11.52 -6.51 1.41
N ALA A 294 10.35 -5.95 1.12
CA ALA A 294 9.13 -6.72 0.86
C ALA A 294 8.75 -6.58 -0.61
N SER A 295 8.22 -7.66 -1.19
CA SER A 295 7.83 -7.69 -2.60
C SER A 295 6.43 -8.29 -2.79
N THR A 296 5.80 -8.02 -3.93
CA THR A 296 4.72 -8.88 -4.41
C THR A 296 5.31 -10.16 -5.02
N ASP A 297 4.63 -11.28 -4.85
CA ASP A 297 4.93 -12.51 -5.54
C ASP A 297 4.71 -12.36 -7.06
N ASP A 298 5.63 -12.93 -7.85
CA ASP A 298 5.64 -12.93 -9.30
C ASP A 298 5.78 -14.38 -9.83
N ALA A 299 4.91 -15.26 -9.34
CA ALA A 299 4.92 -16.72 -9.59
C ALA A 299 4.81 -17.16 -11.08
N GLY A 300 4.92 -16.25 -12.04
CA GLY A 300 5.01 -16.59 -13.47
C GLY A 300 6.03 -15.77 -14.26
N GLY A 301 6.63 -14.71 -13.70
CA GLY A 301 7.46 -13.77 -14.44
C GLY A 301 6.72 -13.07 -15.61
N GLU A 302 5.40 -13.23 -15.69
CA GLU A 302 4.56 -12.64 -16.73
C GLU A 302 4.10 -11.27 -16.26
N GLY A 303 4.88 -10.24 -16.60
CA GLY A 303 4.56 -8.88 -16.22
C GLY A 303 5.78 -7.99 -16.18
N PRO A 304 5.63 -6.75 -15.68
CA PRO A 304 6.76 -5.84 -15.55
C PRO A 304 7.70 -6.20 -14.38
N GLY A 305 7.41 -7.26 -13.61
CA GLY A 305 8.15 -7.70 -12.42
C GLY A 305 7.41 -7.39 -11.11
N PRO A 306 7.95 -7.85 -9.96
CA PRO A 306 7.35 -7.62 -8.64
C PRO A 306 7.44 -6.15 -8.25
N THR A 307 6.39 -5.62 -7.62
CA THR A 307 6.52 -4.35 -6.89
C THR A 307 7.29 -4.63 -5.62
N GLU A 308 8.23 -3.74 -5.27
CA GLU A 308 9.03 -3.82 -4.05
C GLU A 308 8.86 -2.55 -3.22
N ASP A 309 9.10 -2.68 -1.92
CA ASP A 309 9.30 -1.57 -1.00
C ASP A 309 10.37 -1.97 0.02
N SER A 310 11.27 -1.04 0.33
CA SER A 310 12.47 -1.30 1.14
C SER A 310 12.61 -0.32 2.29
N LYS A 311 13.29 -0.75 3.36
CA LYS A 311 13.63 0.07 4.52
C LYS A 311 15.04 -0.27 4.99
N ASP A 312 15.92 0.71 5.03
CA ASP A 312 17.23 0.57 5.65
C ASP A 312 17.11 0.64 7.17
N PHE A 313 17.91 -0.14 7.88
CA PHE A 313 17.95 -0.17 9.34
C PHE A 313 19.35 -0.60 9.82
N THR A 314 19.63 -0.37 11.10
CA THR A 314 20.87 -0.82 11.74
C THR A 314 20.55 -1.87 12.81
N VAL A 315 21.32 -2.96 12.87
CA VAL A 315 21.29 -3.94 13.97
C VAL A 315 22.30 -3.53 15.04
N GLY A 316 21.83 -3.45 16.30
CA GLY A 316 22.63 -3.07 17.48
C GLY A 316 23.09 -4.22 18.37
#